data_AF-V5HHJ5-F1
#
_entry.id   AF-V5HHJ5-F1
#
_cell.length_a   1.000
_cell.length_b   1.000
_cell.length_c   1.000
_cell.angle_alpha   90.00
_cell.angle_beta   90.00
_cell.angle_gamma   90.00
#
_symmetry.space_group_name_H-M   'P 1'
#
loop_
_entity.id
_entity.type
_entity.pdbx_description
1 polymer ?
#
loop_
_entity_poly.entity_id
_entity_poly.type
_entity_poly.pdbx_seq_one_letter_code
_entity_poly.pdbx_strand_id
1 'polypeptide(L)'
;SPVANGKRNGEWSKCSLEHLRGFAKTLTQACFDRTADRHYKINITQLPGATFTKLKLCQRTYPDFGDMRVHSESLNSRTCNMWCCSYSYRKCLQVPLMDGMECTHGHHCVKHKCIPKLAHQAPDRAQPPRF
;
A
#
# COMPACT_ATOMS: atom_id res chain seq x y z
N SER A 1 1.44 13.58 13.78
CA SER A 1 0.41 12.74 13.13
C SER A 1 0.90 11.30 13.14
N PRO A 2 0.08 10.27 13.43
CA PRO A 2 0.52 8.89 13.27
C PRO A 2 0.98 8.67 11.83
N VAL A 3 2.16 8.09 11.65
CA VAL A 3 2.72 7.79 10.33
C VAL A 3 1.94 6.61 9.79
N ALA A 4 1.26 6.79 8.65
CA ALA A 4 0.60 5.68 7.96
C ALA A 4 1.59 4.51 7.81
N ASN A 5 1.13 3.29 8.08
CA ASN A 5 1.92 2.05 7.99
C ASN A 5 3.05 1.89 9.05
N GLY A 6 3.19 2.83 9.99
CA GLY A 6 4.15 2.76 11.09
C GLY A 6 5.63 2.75 10.65
N LYS A 7 6.56 2.60 11.60
CA LYS A 7 8.02 2.63 11.34
C LYS A 7 8.49 1.56 10.35
N ARG A 8 7.71 0.49 10.16
CA ARG A 8 8.01 -0.66 9.32
C ARG A 8 7.21 -0.71 8.02
N ASN A 9 6.51 0.36 7.65
CA ASN A 9 5.79 0.46 6.37
C ASN A 9 4.84 -0.73 6.11
N GLY A 10 4.16 -1.20 7.16
CA GLY A 10 3.18 -2.29 7.09
C GLY A 10 3.79 -3.69 7.23
N GLU A 11 5.10 -3.82 7.41
CA GLU A 11 5.70 -5.13 7.67
C GLU A 11 5.47 -5.62 9.10
N TRP A 12 5.14 -6.90 9.22
CA TRP A 12 4.96 -7.58 10.50
C TRP A 12 6.26 -7.63 11.31
N SER A 13 6.14 -7.43 12.62
CA SER A 13 7.25 -7.64 13.55
C SER A 13 7.58 -9.12 13.71
N LYS A 14 8.81 -9.44 14.13
CA LYS A 14 9.18 -10.83 14.47
C LYS A 14 8.23 -11.41 15.52
N CYS A 15 7.97 -10.64 16.57
CA CYS A 15 7.00 -10.98 17.63
C CYS A 15 5.61 -11.24 17.05
N SER A 16 5.09 -10.34 16.21
CA SER A 16 3.76 -10.51 15.60
C SER A 16 3.67 -11.78 14.73
N LEU A 17 4.73 -12.12 13.98
CA LEU A 17 4.80 -13.36 13.21
C LEU A 17 4.88 -14.60 14.10
N GLU A 18 5.62 -14.55 15.21
CA GLU A 18 5.72 -15.65 16.17
C GLU A 18 4.38 -15.93 16.86
N HIS A 19 3.69 -14.88 17.32
CA HIS A 19 2.35 -15.02 17.91
C HIS A 19 1.34 -15.56 16.90
N LEU A 20 1.35 -15.05 15.67
CA LEU A 20 0.44 -15.54 14.62
C LEU A 20 0.70 -17.02 14.30
N ARG A 21 1.97 -17.43 14.21
CA ARG A 21 2.36 -18.83 14.00
C ARG A 21 1.97 -19.71 15.19
N GLY A 22 2.18 -19.23 16.41
CA GLY A 22 1.79 -19.94 17.63
C GLY A 22 0.29 -20.19 17.67
N PHE A 23 -0.51 -19.17 17.39
CA PHE A 23 -1.96 -19.29 17.28
C PHE A 23 -2.39 -20.21 16.14
N ALA A 24 -1.84 -20.05 14.94
CA ALA A 24 -2.22 -20.89 13.79
C ALA A 24 -2.00 -22.39 14.06
N LYS A 25 -0.95 -22.74 14.82
CA LYS A 25 -0.66 -24.13 15.22
C LYS A 25 -1.69 -24.74 16.18
N THR A 26 -2.50 -23.94 16.88
CA THR A 26 -3.55 -24.47 17.77
C THR A 26 -4.84 -24.78 17.02
N LEU A 27 -4.96 -24.37 15.76
CA LEU A 27 -6.17 -24.54 14.96
C LEU A 27 -6.16 -25.90 14.25
N THR A 28 -7.35 -26.49 14.11
CA THR A 28 -7.53 -27.71 13.32
C THR A 28 -7.57 -27.38 11.83
N GLN A 29 -7.34 -28.39 10.98
CA GLN A 29 -7.39 -28.23 9.53
C GLN A 29 -8.75 -27.67 9.05
N ALA A 30 -9.84 -28.05 9.72
CA ALA A 30 -11.18 -27.55 9.42
C ALA A 30 -11.31 -26.01 9.50
N CYS A 31 -10.48 -25.32 10.30
CA CYS A 31 -10.46 -23.85 10.35
C CYS A 31 -9.76 -23.22 9.14
N PHE A 32 -8.90 -23.96 8.44
CA PHE A 32 -8.18 -23.51 7.24
C PHE A 32 -8.86 -23.96 5.95
N ASP A 33 -9.70 -24.99 6.03
CA ASP A 33 -10.47 -25.47 4.90
C ASP A 33 -11.43 -24.35 4.44
N ARG A 34 -11.24 -23.89 3.20
CA ARG A 34 -12.11 -22.87 2.59
C ARG A 34 -13.48 -23.48 2.30
N THR A 35 -14.42 -23.28 3.21
CA THR A 35 -15.81 -23.72 3.09
C THR A 35 -16.74 -22.72 2.42
N ALA A 36 -16.21 -21.57 1.95
CA ALA A 36 -17.04 -20.54 1.34
C ALA A 36 -17.54 -20.96 -0.05
N ASP A 37 -18.86 -21.09 -0.21
CA ASP A 37 -19.51 -21.49 -1.47
C ASP A 37 -19.20 -20.57 -2.65
N ARG A 38 -18.89 -19.29 -2.39
CA ARG A 38 -18.52 -18.31 -3.41
C ARG A 38 -17.05 -17.96 -3.35
N HIS A 39 -16.34 -18.31 -4.42
CA HIS A 39 -14.94 -17.94 -4.62
C HIS A 39 -14.84 -16.59 -5.35
N TYR A 40 -14.57 -15.52 -4.60
CA TYR A 40 -14.19 -14.24 -5.19
C TYR A 40 -12.77 -14.35 -5.75
N LYS A 41 -12.65 -14.72 -7.03
CA LYS A 41 -11.40 -14.60 -7.77
C LYS A 41 -11.25 -13.15 -8.21
N ILE A 42 -10.38 -12.41 -7.51
CA ILE A 42 -10.02 -11.06 -7.93
C ILE A 42 -8.93 -11.19 -8.99
N ASN A 43 -9.27 -10.91 -10.25
CA ASN A 43 -8.29 -10.86 -11.34
C ASN A 43 -7.54 -9.52 -11.31
N ILE A 44 -6.57 -9.41 -10.42
CA ILE A 44 -5.74 -8.21 -10.28
C ILE A 44 -4.61 -8.27 -11.31
N THR A 45 -4.78 -7.56 -12.43
CA THR A 45 -3.76 -7.44 -13.48
C THR A 45 -2.83 -6.25 -13.30
N GLN A 46 -3.19 -5.33 -12.39
CA GLN A 46 -2.47 -4.09 -12.15
C GLN A 46 -2.39 -3.79 -10.66
N LEU A 47 -1.31 -3.11 -10.25
CA LEU A 47 -1.17 -2.66 -8.87
C LEU A 47 -2.25 -1.63 -8.52
N PRO A 48 -2.74 -1.58 -7.26
CA PRO A 48 -3.89 -0.75 -6.87
C PRO A 48 -3.75 0.74 -7.19
N GLY A 49 -2.51 1.25 -7.16
CA GLY A 49 -2.17 2.63 -7.44
C GLY A 49 -1.86 2.94 -8.90
N ALA A 50 -1.80 1.96 -9.79
CA ALA A 50 -1.38 2.14 -11.18
C ALA A 50 -2.24 3.16 -11.96
N THR A 51 -3.53 3.25 -11.63
CA THR A 51 -4.50 4.15 -12.25
C THR A 51 -4.82 5.38 -11.38
N PHE A 52 -4.13 5.55 -10.25
CA PHE A 52 -4.36 6.67 -9.34
C PHE A 52 -3.43 7.84 -9.63
N THR A 53 -4.00 9.04 -9.68
CA THR A 53 -3.23 10.29 -9.66
C THR A 53 -2.94 10.71 -8.22
N LYS A 54 -1.84 11.44 -8.01
CA LYS A 54 -1.49 12.02 -6.70
C LYS A 54 -2.61 12.91 -6.15
N LEU A 55 -3.25 13.70 -7.02
CA LEU A 55 -4.39 14.54 -6.64
C LEU A 55 -5.59 13.71 -6.17
N LYS A 56 -5.96 12.66 -6.93
CA LYS A 56 -7.08 11.78 -6.57
C LYS A 56 -6.83 11.06 -5.25
N LEU A 57 -5.58 10.68 -4.98
CA LEU A 57 -5.21 10.13 -3.68
C LEU A 57 -5.42 11.16 -2.56
N CYS A 58 -4.96 12.41 -2.70
CA CYS A 58 -5.22 13.46 -1.70
C CYS A 58 -6.70 13.69 -1.41
N GLN A 59 -7.52 13.80 -2.47
CA GLN A 59 -8.97 14.01 -2.34
C GLN A 59 -9.67 12.83 -1.67
N ARG A 60 -9.22 11.60 -1.92
CA ARG A 60 -9.79 10.39 -1.31
C ARG A 60 -9.33 10.16 0.13
N THR A 61 -8.09 10.54 0.46
CA THR A 61 -7.56 10.41 1.82
C THR A 61 -8.16 11.46 2.76
N TYR A 62 -8.40 12.68 2.27
CA TYR A 62 -8.88 13.80 3.07
C TYR A 62 -10.15 14.44 2.45
N PRO A 63 -11.26 13.71 2.33
CA PRO A 63 -12.47 14.20 1.65
C PRO A 63 -13.07 15.45 2.32
N ASP A 64 -12.97 15.56 3.64
CA ASP A 64 -13.57 16.64 4.42
C ASP A 64 -12.64 17.85 4.62
N PHE A 65 -11.46 17.84 4.01
CA PHE A 65 -10.45 18.90 4.15
C PHE A 65 -10.57 19.99 3.06
N GLY A 66 -11.70 20.02 2.35
CA GLY A 66 -11.98 20.98 1.29
C GLY A 66 -11.08 20.79 0.07
N ASP A 67 -10.71 21.90 -0.58
CA ASP A 67 -9.90 21.85 -1.80
C ASP A 67 -8.48 21.37 -1.51
N MET A 68 -8.21 20.13 -1.93
CA MET A 68 -6.92 19.47 -1.80
C MET A 68 -6.05 19.72 -3.04
N ARG A 69 -4.75 19.93 -2.80
CA ARG A 69 -3.71 20.04 -3.84
C ARG A 69 -2.50 19.18 -3.48
N VAL A 70 -1.73 18.80 -4.50
CA VAL A 70 -0.45 18.11 -4.31
C VAL A 70 0.65 19.17 -4.18
N HIS A 71 1.51 19.04 -3.16
CA HIS A 71 2.67 19.94 -3.02
C HIS A 71 3.65 19.76 -4.18
N SER A 72 4.30 20.84 -4.64
CA SER A 72 5.22 20.81 -5.79
C SER A 72 6.39 19.84 -5.60
N GLU A 73 6.97 19.78 -4.40
CA GLU A 73 8.04 18.84 -4.05
C GLU A 73 7.60 17.37 -4.14
N SER A 74 6.29 17.10 -4.12
CA SER A 74 5.76 15.75 -4.23
C SER A 74 5.67 15.23 -5.66
N LEU A 75 6.00 16.05 -6.66
CA LEU A 75 6.08 15.59 -8.05
C LEU A 75 7.15 14.52 -8.23
N ASN A 76 8.28 14.63 -7.52
CA ASN A 76 9.35 13.64 -7.47
C ASN A 76 9.46 13.06 -6.06
N SER A 77 8.92 11.86 -5.85
CA SER A 77 8.78 11.25 -4.53
C SER A 77 9.55 9.93 -4.45
N ARG A 78 10.89 10.00 -4.40
CA ARG A 78 11.75 8.80 -4.29
C ARG A 78 11.48 7.98 -3.02
N THR A 79 10.97 8.60 -1.97
CA THR A 79 10.60 7.96 -0.71
C THR A 79 9.18 7.38 -0.72
N CYS A 80 8.47 7.43 -1.85
CA CYS A 80 7.08 6.99 -1.96
C CYS A 80 6.14 7.65 -0.94
N ASN A 81 6.40 8.92 -0.63
CA ASN A 81 5.58 9.75 0.25
C ASN A 81 5.37 11.14 -0.37
N MET A 82 4.17 11.65 -0.28
CA MET A 82 3.81 12.97 -0.81
C MET A 82 3.10 13.81 0.24
N TRP A 83 2.95 15.10 -0.06
CA TRP A 83 2.23 16.06 0.76
C TRP A 83 0.97 16.51 0.05
N CYS A 84 -0.15 16.37 0.76
CA CYS A 84 -1.46 16.87 0.36
C CYS A 84 -1.77 18.14 1.14
N CYS A 85 -1.94 19.27 0.46
CA CYS A 85 -2.17 20.56 1.08
C CYS A 85 -3.64 20.96 0.93
N SER A 86 -4.28 21.32 2.04
CA SER A 86 -5.62 21.88 2.06
C SER A 86 -5.54 23.40 2.00
N TYR A 87 -6.29 24.01 1.08
CA TYR A 87 -6.44 25.46 1.06
C TYR A 87 -7.19 25.95 2.30
N SER A 88 -8.29 25.29 2.65
CA SER A 88 -9.14 25.64 3.78
C SER A 88 -8.43 25.52 5.13
N TYR A 89 -7.64 24.46 5.30
CA TYR A 89 -6.94 24.16 6.56
C TYR A 89 -5.53 24.77 6.62
N ARG A 90 -5.05 25.38 5.52
CA ARG A 90 -3.72 26.00 5.33
C ARG A 90 -2.55 25.12 5.84
N LYS A 91 -2.69 23.80 5.72
CA LYS A 91 -1.68 22.82 6.15
C LYS A 91 -1.53 21.74 5.12
N CYS A 92 -0.33 21.17 5.09
CA CYS A 92 -0.01 19.98 4.31
C CYS A 92 0.11 18.76 5.22
N LEU A 93 -0.46 17.66 4.77
CA LEU A 93 -0.46 16.37 5.45
C LEU A 93 0.24 15.35 4.57
N GLN A 94 1.13 14.56 5.17
CA GLN A 94 1.87 13.53 4.45
C GLN A 94 0.95 12.33 4.16
N VAL A 95 1.11 11.74 2.97
CA VAL A 95 0.39 10.54 2.53
C VAL A 95 1.36 9.63 1.79
N PRO A 96 1.41 8.32 2.11
CA PRO A 96 2.21 7.37 1.35
C PRO A 96 1.59 7.14 -0.04
N LEU A 97 2.43 7.04 -1.06
CA LEU A 97 2.00 6.61 -2.39
C LEU A 97 1.63 5.12 -2.34
N MET A 98 0.51 4.78 -2.98
CA MET A 98 0.07 3.38 -3.09
C MET A 98 0.96 2.61 -4.05
N ASP A 99 1.05 1.29 -3.83
CA ASP A 99 1.75 0.39 -4.74
C ASP A 99 1.22 0.55 -6.17
N GLY A 100 2.10 0.82 -7.13
CA GLY A 100 1.79 1.10 -8.53
C GLY A 100 1.77 2.58 -8.91
N MET A 101 1.69 3.51 -7.95
CA MET A 101 1.73 4.94 -8.26
C MET A 101 3.12 5.38 -8.70
N GLU A 102 3.17 6.32 -9.64
CA GLU A 102 4.42 6.92 -10.11
C GLU A 102 5.10 7.76 -9.01
N CYS A 103 6.29 7.33 -8.59
CA CYS A 103 7.14 8.10 -7.68
C CYS A 103 7.97 9.14 -8.44
N THR A 104 8.61 8.72 -9.52
CA THR A 104 9.40 9.53 -10.44
C THR A 104 9.17 9.01 -11.86
N HIS A 105 9.56 9.80 -12.87
CA HIS A 105 9.40 9.40 -14.26
C HIS A 105 10.02 8.00 -14.51
N GLY A 106 9.24 7.10 -15.12
CA GLY A 106 9.65 5.72 -15.41
C GLY A 106 9.70 4.74 -14.22
N HIS A 107 9.35 5.20 -13.01
CA HIS A 107 9.41 4.39 -11.78
C HIS A 107 8.05 4.37 -11.08
N HIS A 108 7.80 3.37 -10.24
CA HIS A 108 6.61 3.29 -9.40
C HIS A 108 6.93 2.81 -8.00
N CYS A 109 6.00 3.05 -7.08
CA CYS A 109 6.11 2.59 -5.70
C CYS A 109 5.70 1.12 -5.57
N VAL A 110 6.49 0.31 -4.87
CA VAL A 110 6.09 -1.00 -4.35
C VAL A 110 6.69 -1.19 -2.97
N LYS A 111 5.86 -1.55 -1.99
CA LYS A 111 6.28 -1.71 -0.58
C LYS A 111 7.08 -0.50 -0.10
N HIS A 112 6.60 0.70 -0.40
CA HIS A 112 7.24 1.98 -0.05
C HIS A 112 8.63 2.22 -0.67
N LYS A 113 9.00 1.51 -1.74
CA LYS A 113 10.24 1.73 -2.49
C LYS A 113 9.93 2.19 -3.91
N CYS A 114 10.65 3.22 -4.37
CA CYS A 114 10.57 3.70 -5.75
C CYS A 114 11.49 2.85 -6.63
N ILE A 115 10.92 2.10 -7.57
CA ILE A 115 11.64 1.12 -8.39
C ILE A 115 11.27 1.26 -9.87
N PRO A 116 12.11 0.81 -10.82
CA PRO A 116 11.81 0.90 -12.24
C PRO A 116 10.55 0.11 -12.63
N LYS A 117 9.71 0.66 -13.52
CA LYS A 117 8.49 -0.04 -13.99
C LYS A 117 8.78 -1.39 -14.65
N LEU A 118 9.93 -1.52 -15.30
CA LEU A 118 10.38 -2.76 -15.97
C LEU A 118 10.85 -3.85 -14.99
N ALA A 119 11.12 -3.51 -13.72
CA ALA A 119 11.57 -4.47 -12.71
C ALA A 119 10.42 -5.34 -12.15
N HIS A 120 9.15 -5.02 -12.48
CA HIS A 120 7.99 -5.82 -12.14
C HIS A 120 7.48 -6.63 -13.34
N GLN A 121 8.33 -7.51 -13.87
CA GLN A 121 7.85 -8.61 -14.72
C GLN A 121 7.60 -9.85 -13.85
N ALA A 122 6.32 -10.22 -13.80
CA ALA A 122 5.70 -11.36 -13.12
C ALA A 122 5.78 -11.39 -11.57
N PRO A 123 4.66 -11.68 -10.87
CA PRO A 123 4.76 -12.09 -9.48
C PRO A 123 5.57 -13.39 -9.44
N ASP A 124 6.68 -13.39 -8.71
CA ASP A 124 7.29 -14.64 -8.27
C ASP A 124 6.17 -15.47 -7.63
N ARG A 125 5.99 -16.72 -8.10
CA ARG A 125 4.99 -17.62 -7.51
C ARG A 125 5.27 -17.68 -6.02
N ALA A 126 4.35 -17.16 -5.22
CA ALA A 126 4.42 -17.30 -3.77
C ALA A 126 4.55 -18.80 -3.47
N GLN A 127 5.69 -19.21 -2.93
CA GLN A 127 5.86 -20.60 -2.53
C GLN A 127 4.79 -20.94 -1.50
N PRO A 128 4.11 -22.09 -1.62
CA PRO A 128 3.12 -22.47 -0.64
C PRO A 128 3.76 -22.49 0.75
N PRO A 129 3.10 -21.91 1.77
CA PRO A 129 3.63 -21.93 3.11
C PRO A 129 3.77 -23.38 3.57
N ARG A 130 4.99 -23.77 3.96
CA ARG A 130 5.22 -25.00 4.72
C ARG A 130 4.85 -24.68 6.17
N PHE A 131 3.67 -25.11 6.57
CA PHE A 131 3.27 -25.16 7.97
C PHE A 131 3.69 -26.50 8.58
#